data_AF-A0A495R6R8-F1
#
_entry.id   AF-A0A495R6R8-F1
#
_cell.length_a   1.000
_cell.length_b   1.000
_cell.length_c   1.000
_cell.angle_alpha   90.00
_cell.angle_beta   90.00
_cell.angle_gamma   90.00
#
_symmetry.space_group_name_H-M   'P 1'
#
loop_
_entity.id
_entity.type
_entity.pdbx_description
1 polymer ?
#
loop_
_entity_poly.entity_id
_entity_poly.type
_entity_poly.pdbx_seq_one_letter_code
_entity_poly.pdbx_strand_id
1 'polypeptide(L)'
;MTTILIINSVEQQPTVREVLSSVVDAGETIYFLRLPTVRCLGPLIQDINPMIEYDVEYTISCLPEGYDVAELVEFAVETDADRICIGISERTVTGKARIDDLTESVLLHDRISGDFVVGEHAIILEELDYAQ
;
A
#
# COMPACT_ATOMS: atom_id res chain seq x y z
N MET A 1 7.42 9.61 -8.66
CA MET A 1 6.74 8.31 -8.69
C MET A 1 5.58 8.35 -7.72
N THR A 2 4.56 7.56 -7.98
CA THR A 2 3.34 7.45 -7.19
C THR A 2 3.31 6.10 -6.50
N THR A 3 3.21 6.10 -5.18
CA THR A 3 3.09 4.88 -4.38
C THR A 3 1.72 4.80 -3.72
N ILE A 4 1.03 3.69 -3.87
CA ILE A 4 -0.18 3.39 -3.09
C ILE A 4 0.20 2.52 -1.90
N LEU A 5 -0.19 2.92 -0.70
CA LEU A 5 -0.10 2.09 0.50
C LEU A 5 -1.51 1.74 0.98
N ILE A 6 -1.86 0.46 0.88
CA ILE A 6 -3.15 -0.04 1.36
C ILE A 6 -3.14 -0.11 2.88
N ILE A 7 -4.06 0.62 3.51
CA ILE A 7 -4.26 0.57 4.96
C ILE A 7 -5.51 -0.22 5.29
N ASN A 8 -5.32 -1.44 5.79
CA ASN A 8 -6.38 -2.38 6.18
C ASN A 8 -6.54 -2.52 7.71
N SER A 9 -5.61 -1.95 8.49
CA SER A 9 -5.66 -1.91 9.96
C SER A 9 -4.95 -0.67 10.50
N VAL A 10 -5.38 -0.18 11.66
CA VAL A 10 -4.74 0.94 12.37
C VAL A 10 -3.40 0.57 13.02
N GLU A 11 -3.12 -0.74 13.16
CA GLU A 11 -1.88 -1.25 13.77
C GLU A 11 -0.72 -1.36 12.76
N GLN A 12 -0.90 -0.88 11.52
CA GLN A 12 0.09 -0.96 10.44
C GLN A 12 1.21 0.09 10.53
N GLN A 13 1.50 0.62 11.72
CA GLN A 13 2.58 1.59 11.90
C GLN A 13 3.94 1.07 11.43
N PRO A 14 4.36 -0.19 11.70
CA PRO A 14 5.62 -0.73 11.19
C PRO A 14 5.66 -0.77 9.66
N THR A 15 4.56 -1.16 9.02
CA THR A 15 4.42 -1.18 7.56
C THR A 15 4.56 0.21 6.97
N VAL A 16 3.85 1.20 7.53
CA VAL A 16 3.92 2.58 7.03
C VAL A 16 5.33 3.15 7.17
N ARG A 17 5.97 2.91 8.33
CA ARG A 17 7.36 3.35 8.56
C ARG A 17 8.33 2.70 7.60
N GLU A 18 8.20 1.40 7.35
CA GLU A 18 9.04 0.71 6.36
C GLU A 18 8.89 1.35 4.99
N VAL A 19 7.66 1.42 4.47
CA VAL A 19 7.38 1.95 3.11
C VAL A 19 7.93 3.36 2.95
N LEU A 20 7.69 4.25 3.91
CA LEU A 20 8.22 5.62 3.86
C LEU A 20 9.74 5.70 3.98
N SER A 21 10.39 4.74 4.63
CA SER A 21 11.83 4.76 4.88
C SER A 21 12.67 4.07 3.79
N SER A 22 12.09 3.10 3.08
CA SER A 22 12.84 2.19 2.21
C SER A 22 12.25 2.02 0.80
N VAL A 23 11.00 2.41 0.57
CA VAL A 23 10.31 2.21 -0.71
C VAL A 23 10.08 3.54 -1.42
N VAL A 24 9.73 4.58 -0.67
CA VAL A 24 9.39 5.90 -1.20
C VAL A 24 10.59 6.83 -1.06
N ASP A 25 10.94 7.53 -2.13
CA ASP A 25 11.98 8.55 -2.12
C ASP A 25 11.43 9.93 -1.74
N ALA A 26 12.31 10.82 -1.25
CA ALA A 26 11.96 12.21 -0.95
C ALA A 26 11.41 12.93 -2.21
N GLY A 27 10.32 13.66 -2.04
CA GLY A 27 9.60 14.36 -3.11
C GLY A 27 8.60 13.49 -3.90
N GLU A 28 8.46 12.21 -3.58
CA GLU A 28 7.40 11.36 -4.16
C GLU A 28 6.03 11.60 -3.52
N THR A 29 4.98 11.15 -4.22
CA THR A 29 3.61 11.19 -3.74
C THR A 29 3.18 9.81 -3.25
N ILE A 30 2.68 9.75 -2.01
CA ILE A 30 2.09 8.54 -1.43
C ILE A 30 0.57 8.68 -1.24
N TYR A 31 -0.18 7.72 -1.77
CA TYR A 31 -1.61 7.56 -1.52
C TYR A 31 -1.82 6.54 -0.40
N PHE A 32 -2.25 7.02 0.76
CA PHE A 32 -2.78 6.16 1.83
C PHE A 32 -4.19 5.72 1.45
N LEU A 33 -4.30 4.53 0.85
CA LEU A 33 -5.57 3.96 0.42
C LEU A 33 -6.22 3.21 1.58
N ARG A 34 -7.16 3.86 2.26
CA ARG A 34 -7.85 3.34 3.42
C ARG A 34 -8.98 2.40 3.00
N LEU A 35 -8.96 1.16 3.50
CA LEU A 35 -10.09 0.25 3.34
C LEU A 35 -11.27 0.64 4.26
N PRO A 36 -12.52 0.30 3.89
CA PRO A 36 -13.71 0.64 4.69
C PRO A 36 -13.68 0.12 6.13
N THR A 37 -12.95 -0.96 6.40
CA THR A 37 -12.75 -1.53 7.73
C THR A 37 -12.00 -0.60 8.68
N VAL A 38 -11.26 0.38 8.16
CA VAL A 38 -10.44 1.31 8.93
C VAL A 38 -11.18 2.63 9.13
N ARG A 39 -11.54 2.95 10.38
CA ARG A 39 -12.37 4.14 10.67
C ARG A 39 -11.61 5.47 10.62
N CYS A 40 -10.34 5.52 11.02
CA CYS A 40 -9.58 6.76 11.09
C CYS A 40 -8.08 6.50 10.91
N LEU A 41 -7.43 7.29 10.05
CA LEU A 41 -5.97 7.29 9.86
C LEU A 41 -5.28 8.48 10.53
N GLY A 42 -6.03 9.47 11.03
CA GLY A 42 -5.48 10.70 11.60
C GLY A 42 -4.38 10.46 12.64
N PRO A 43 -4.62 9.63 13.68
CA PRO A 43 -3.59 9.33 14.69
C PRO A 43 -2.33 8.66 14.11
N LEU A 44 -2.50 7.73 13.16
CA LEU A 44 -1.39 7.04 12.50
C LEU A 44 -0.52 8.04 11.71
N ILE A 45 -1.16 8.90 10.92
CA ILE A 45 -0.47 9.91 10.11
C ILE A 45 0.18 10.98 10.99
N GLN A 46 -0.47 11.38 12.09
CA GLN A 46 0.10 12.34 13.04
C GLN A 46 1.34 11.79 13.76
N ASP A 47 1.31 10.52 14.14
CA ASP A 47 2.44 9.88 14.83
C ASP A 47 3.66 9.67 13.91
N ILE A 48 3.41 9.37 12.63
CA ILE A 48 4.48 9.11 11.65
C ILE A 48 4.99 10.40 11.00
N ASN A 49 4.10 11.36 10.78
CA ASN A 49 4.37 12.67 10.19
C ASN A 49 5.13 12.61 8.84
N PRO A 50 4.54 12.03 7.77
CA PRO A 50 5.23 11.71 6.51
C PRO A 50 5.97 12.90 5.89
N MET A 51 5.34 14.07 5.86
CA MET A 51 5.93 15.27 5.23
C MET A 51 7.17 15.80 5.96
N ILE A 52 7.23 15.67 7.29
CA ILE A 52 8.33 16.23 8.08
C ILE A 52 9.48 15.22 8.20
N GLU A 53 9.15 13.95 8.47
CA GLU A 53 10.15 12.92 8.75
C GLU A 53 10.73 12.29 7.48
N TYR A 54 9.98 12.31 6.36
CA TYR A 54 10.35 11.60 5.13
C TYR A 54 10.33 12.48 3.87
N ASP A 55 9.93 13.76 3.97
CA ASP A 55 9.85 14.69 2.84
C ASP A 55 8.99 14.17 1.67
N VAL A 56 7.87 13.51 1.99
CA VAL A 56 6.91 12.99 1.00
C VAL A 56 5.61 13.78 1.00
N GLU A 57 5.03 14.00 -0.18
CA GLU A 57 3.66 14.48 -0.30
C GLU A 57 2.69 13.31 -0.11
N TYR A 58 1.58 13.50 0.61
CA TYR A 58 0.62 12.43 0.79
C TYR A 58 -0.84 12.86 0.59
N THR A 59 -1.62 11.91 0.10
CA THR A 59 -3.08 11.99 0.00
C THR A 59 -3.72 10.80 0.70
N ILE A 60 -4.87 11.01 1.35
CA ILE A 60 -5.67 9.93 1.93
C ILE A 60 -6.89 9.71 1.04
N SER A 61 -7.00 8.51 0.48
CA SER A 61 -8.14 8.07 -0.33
C SER A 61 -8.86 6.93 0.37
N CYS A 62 -10.16 6.78 0.12
CA CYS A 62 -10.98 5.72 0.71
C CYS A 62 -11.68 4.95 -0.39
N LEU A 63 -11.60 3.62 -0.34
CA LEU A 63 -12.44 2.78 -1.18
C LEU A 63 -13.90 2.79 -0.66
N PRO A 64 -14.89 2.63 -1.56
CA PRO A 64 -16.30 2.61 -1.17
C PRO A 64 -16.64 1.37 -0.32
N GLU A 65 -17.78 1.41 0.38
CA GLU A 65 -18.29 0.21 1.05
C GLU A 65 -18.66 -0.86 0.01
N GLY A 66 -18.26 -2.11 0.28
CA GLY A 66 -18.51 -3.22 -0.64
C GLY A 66 -17.57 -3.27 -1.85
N TYR A 67 -16.44 -2.55 -1.79
CA TYR A 67 -15.45 -2.54 -2.86
C TYR A 67 -14.97 -3.95 -3.24
N ASP A 68 -14.57 -4.08 -4.49
CA ASP A 68 -13.82 -5.23 -4.97
C ASP A 68 -12.39 -4.83 -5.40
N VAL A 69 -11.55 -5.81 -5.69
CA VAL A 69 -10.17 -5.56 -6.09
C VAL A 69 -10.07 -4.82 -7.43
N ALA A 70 -11.09 -4.90 -8.29
CA ALA A 70 -11.08 -4.16 -9.55
C ALA A 70 -11.15 -2.65 -9.29
N GLU A 71 -11.94 -2.18 -8.32
CA GLU A 71 -11.96 -0.76 -7.93
C GLU A 71 -10.62 -0.29 -7.35
N LEU A 72 -9.90 -1.16 -6.64
CA LEU A 72 -8.54 -0.86 -6.17
C LEU A 72 -7.56 -0.72 -7.33
N VAL A 73 -7.65 -1.62 -8.30
CA VAL A 73 -6.80 -1.59 -9.50
C VAL A 73 -7.16 -0.40 -10.40
N GLU A 74 -8.44 -0.04 -10.51
CA GLU A 74 -8.86 1.19 -11.18
C GLU A 74 -8.26 2.42 -10.51
N PHE A 75 -8.26 2.48 -9.18
CA PHE A 75 -7.60 3.56 -8.45
C PHE A 75 -6.08 3.62 -8.74
N ALA A 76 -5.41 2.47 -8.85
CA ALA A 76 -4.01 2.40 -9.24
C ALA A 76 -3.76 2.94 -10.66
N VAL A 77 -4.62 2.58 -11.62
CA VAL A 77 -4.57 3.09 -12.99
C VAL A 77 -4.85 4.60 -13.04
N GLU A 78 -5.87 5.09 -12.31
CA GLU A 78 -6.25 6.50 -12.28
C GLU A 78 -5.16 7.40 -11.70
N THR A 79 -4.41 6.88 -10.73
CA THR A 79 -3.30 7.60 -10.08
C THR A 79 -1.95 7.36 -10.75
N ASP A 80 -1.92 6.56 -11.82
CA ASP A 80 -0.69 6.14 -12.51
C ASP A 80 0.36 5.63 -11.51
N ALA A 81 -0.07 4.71 -10.63
CA ALA A 81 0.77 4.25 -9.53
C ALA A 81 1.94 3.41 -10.06
N ASP A 82 3.15 3.73 -9.63
CA ASP A 82 4.36 2.94 -9.91
C ASP A 82 4.45 1.73 -8.97
N ARG A 83 3.86 1.84 -7.76
CA ARG A 83 3.96 0.84 -6.70
C ARG A 83 2.65 0.67 -5.92
N ILE A 84 2.36 -0.56 -5.53
CA ILE A 84 1.35 -0.91 -4.52
C ILE A 84 2.03 -1.62 -3.35
N CYS A 85 1.87 -1.08 -2.15
CA CYS A 85 2.39 -1.62 -0.91
C CYS A 85 1.24 -2.13 -0.03
N ILE A 86 1.40 -3.34 0.51
CA ILE A 86 0.42 -4.03 1.35
C ILE A 86 1.10 -4.53 2.62
N GLY A 87 0.54 -4.21 3.79
CA GLY A 87 1.11 -4.67 5.06
C GLY A 87 1.00 -6.17 5.26
N ILE A 88 2.08 -6.80 5.73
CA ILE A 88 2.14 -8.21 6.07
C ILE A 88 1.45 -8.43 7.42
N SER A 89 0.31 -9.10 7.40
CA SER A 89 -0.48 -9.39 8.60
C SER A 89 0.12 -10.49 9.48
N GLU A 90 0.77 -11.48 8.87
CA GLU A 90 1.32 -12.63 9.57
C GLU A 90 2.61 -13.13 8.92
N ARG A 91 3.55 -13.58 9.76
CA ARG A 91 4.71 -14.37 9.34
C ARG A 91 4.73 -15.71 10.04
N THR A 92 5.14 -16.73 9.29
CA THR A 92 5.47 -18.04 9.87
C THR A 92 6.65 -17.95 10.82
N VAL A 93 6.84 -18.96 11.67
CA VAL A 93 8.00 -19.06 12.57
C VAL A 93 9.34 -19.01 11.82
N THR A 94 9.37 -19.45 10.56
CA THR A 94 10.55 -19.40 9.69
C THR A 94 10.71 -18.06 8.94
N GLY A 95 9.88 -17.06 9.25
CA GLY A 95 9.95 -15.72 8.68
C GLY A 95 9.25 -15.53 7.33
N LYS A 96 8.58 -16.55 6.77
CA LYS A 96 7.82 -16.41 5.51
C LYS A 96 6.60 -15.53 5.71
N ALA A 97 6.42 -14.53 4.86
CA ALA A 97 5.22 -13.71 4.82
C ALA A 97 4.02 -14.56 4.36
N ARG A 98 2.89 -14.41 5.04
CA ARG A 98 1.62 -15.00 4.60
C ARG A 98 0.98 -14.07 3.57
N ILE A 99 0.56 -14.65 2.45
CA ILE A 99 -0.28 -13.96 1.46
C ILE A 99 -1.73 -14.12 1.93
N ASP A 100 -2.40 -12.99 2.19
CA ASP A 100 -3.82 -12.97 2.51
C ASP A 100 -4.68 -12.81 1.24
N ASP A 101 -5.99 -12.98 1.39
CA ASP A 101 -6.93 -12.97 0.27
C ASP A 101 -6.87 -11.65 -0.54
N LEU A 102 -6.63 -10.52 0.14
CA LEU A 102 -6.49 -9.22 -0.51
C LEU A 102 -5.23 -9.18 -1.38
N THR A 103 -4.09 -9.56 -0.79
CA THR A 103 -2.80 -9.58 -1.49
C THR A 103 -2.86 -10.55 -2.67
N GLU A 104 -3.39 -11.76 -2.47
CA GLU A 104 -3.58 -12.74 -3.55
C GLU A 104 -4.45 -12.17 -4.67
N SER A 105 -5.57 -11.52 -4.32
CA SER A 105 -6.48 -10.95 -5.32
C SER A 105 -5.81 -9.85 -6.15
N VAL A 106 -4.98 -9.01 -5.54
CA VAL A 106 -4.20 -7.98 -6.25
C VAL A 106 -3.17 -8.63 -7.18
N LEU A 107 -2.39 -9.60 -6.69
CA LEU A 107 -1.34 -10.26 -7.47
C LEU A 107 -1.87 -11.06 -8.67
N LEU A 108 -3.09 -11.57 -8.56
CA LEU A 108 -3.73 -12.37 -9.62
C LEU A 108 -4.62 -11.53 -10.54
N HIS A 109 -4.66 -10.20 -10.36
CA HIS A 109 -5.54 -9.35 -11.16
C HIS A 109 -4.96 -9.10 -12.57
N ASP A 110 -5.70 -9.49 -13.61
CA ASP A 110 -5.24 -9.51 -15.01
C ASP A 110 -4.81 -8.13 -15.58
N ARG A 111 -5.22 -7.03 -14.93
CA ARG A 111 -4.90 -5.67 -15.39
C ARG A 111 -3.60 -5.09 -14.86
N ILE A 112 -2.95 -5.74 -13.91
CA ILE A 112 -1.69 -5.27 -13.33
C ILE A 112 -0.62 -6.34 -13.43
N SER A 113 0.59 -5.89 -13.72
CA SER A 113 1.80 -6.71 -13.64
C SER A 113 2.92 -5.87 -13.02
N GLY A 114 3.95 -6.51 -12.51
CA GLY A 114 5.07 -5.84 -11.86
C GLY A 114 5.98 -6.82 -11.14
N ASP A 115 7.01 -6.28 -10.52
CA ASP A 115 7.96 -7.04 -9.72
C ASP A 115 7.46 -7.20 -8.28
N PHE A 116 7.57 -8.43 -7.77
CA PHE A 116 7.09 -8.80 -6.46
C PHE A 116 8.23 -8.85 -5.44
N VAL A 117 8.20 -7.93 -4.48
CA VAL A 117 9.20 -7.82 -3.41
C VAL A 117 8.54 -8.01 -2.05
N VAL A 118 9.20 -8.76 -1.17
CA VAL A 118 8.76 -8.98 0.21
C VAL A 118 9.76 -8.30 1.15
N GLY A 119 9.32 -7.20 1.76
CA GLY A 119 10.04 -6.47 2.80
C GLY A 119 9.97 -7.15 4.16
N GLU A 120 10.14 -6.40 5.25
CA GLU A 120 10.04 -6.85 6.65
C GLU A 120 8.59 -6.81 7.16
N HIS A 121 7.85 -5.76 6.82
CA HIS A 121 6.47 -5.49 7.23
C HIS A 121 5.53 -5.20 6.06
N ALA A 122 6.05 -5.09 4.83
CA ALA A 122 5.27 -4.83 3.62
C ALA A 122 5.60 -5.82 2.50
N ILE A 123 4.58 -6.15 1.72
CA ILE A 123 4.70 -6.69 0.37
C ILE A 123 4.60 -5.52 -0.59
N ILE A 124 5.49 -5.46 -1.58
CA ILE A 124 5.59 -4.38 -2.54
C ILE A 124 5.45 -4.99 -3.93
N LEU A 125 4.49 -4.48 -4.69
CA LEU A 125 4.42 -4.68 -6.13
C LEU A 125 4.96 -3.40 -6.77
N GLU A 126 6.13 -3.48 -7.39
CA GLU A 126 6.85 -2.35 -7.99
C GLU A 126 6.95 -2.47 -9.50
N GLU A 127 7.33 -1.37 -10.15
CA GLU A 127 7.40 -1.28 -11.62
C GLU A 127 6.06 -1.70 -12.27
N LEU A 128 4.96 -1.18 -11.71
CA LEU A 128 3.62 -1.51 -12.17
C LEU A 128 3.42 -1.17 -13.64
N ASP A 129 2.94 -2.15 -14.39
CA ASP A 129 2.47 -1.98 -15.77
C ASP A 129 1.00 -2.43 -15.87
N TYR A 130 0.24 -1.68 -16.66
CA TYR A 130 -1.21 -1.78 -16.76
C TYR A 130 -1.63 -2.34 -18.10
N ALA A 131 -2.37 -3.45 -18.10
CA ALA A 131 -2.95 -3.98 -19.32
C ALA A 131 -4.02 -3.01 -19.85
N GLN A 132 -3.95 -2.73 -21.17
CA GLN A 132 -4.90 -1.89 -21.89
C GLN A 132 -6.29 -2.53 -22.02
#